data_AF-A0A661TJJ0-F1
#
_entry.id   AF-A0A661TJJ0-F1
#
_cell.length_a   1.000
_cell.length_b   1.000
_cell.length_c   1.000
_cell.angle_alpha   90.00
_cell.angle_beta   90.00
_cell.angle_gamma   90.00
#
_symmetry.space_group_name_H-M   'P 1'
#
loop_
_entity.id
_entity.type
_entity.pdbx_description
1 polymer ?
#
loop_
_entity_poly.entity_id
_entity_poly.type
_entity_poly.pdbx_seq_one_letter_code
_entity_poly.pdbx_strand_id
1 'polypeptide(L)'
;MLKFYNNRELADKFQINPARWKRWSREFLPPDPLGGIQSGYARQYHPDQVFTVYFGGYLVAHMKFAIPEAKKILADLQKWLHSNGFCFNGNKGDCKKGTDGKSGKQYRLFIIRPEPGDVLNSNLQYRIQEIISSRKVQYEGRPVTQEQSVDVFHGSTKIPDPPARSAAMLNITGFMKDFVEKLGQDMKNYPALN
;
A
#
# COMPACT_ATOMS: atom_id res chain seq x y z
N MET A 1 0.64 20.31 -13.13
CA MET A 1 2.11 20.24 -13.18
C MET A 1 2.52 19.04 -12.34
N LEU A 2 3.26 18.07 -12.90
CA LEU A 2 3.75 16.95 -12.09
C LEU A 2 4.72 17.48 -11.03
N LYS A 3 4.43 17.24 -9.76
CA LYS A 3 5.30 17.62 -8.65
C LYS A 3 6.27 16.49 -8.38
N PHE A 4 7.55 16.77 -8.54
CA PHE A 4 8.63 15.89 -8.12
C PHE A 4 9.07 16.24 -6.70
N TYR A 5 9.56 15.24 -5.98
CA TYR A 5 10.08 15.39 -4.63
C TYR A 5 11.54 14.97 -4.57
N ASN A 6 12.29 15.46 -3.58
CA ASN A 6 13.65 14.98 -3.31
C ASN A 6 13.73 14.22 -1.98
N ASN A 7 14.88 13.57 -1.73
CA ASN A 7 15.10 12.79 -0.51
C ASN A 7 14.88 13.55 0.79
N ARG A 8 15.30 14.82 0.86
CA ARG A 8 15.22 15.63 2.09
C ARG A 8 13.75 15.94 2.40
N GLU A 9 13.02 16.40 1.39
CA GLU A 9 11.59 16.70 1.51
C GLU A 9 10.77 15.48 1.94
N LEU A 10 11.03 14.31 1.35
CA LEU A 10 10.27 13.09 1.67
C LEU A 10 10.62 12.54 3.06
N ALA A 11 11.89 12.56 3.43
CA ALA A 11 12.33 12.17 4.77
C ALA A 11 11.65 13.03 5.85
N ASP A 12 11.58 14.35 5.62
CA ASP A 12 10.91 15.28 6.52
C ASP A 12 9.38 15.07 6.57
N LYS A 13 8.72 15.04 5.40
CA LYS A 13 7.26 14.84 5.31
C LYS A 13 6.77 13.56 5.98
N PHE A 14 7.53 12.48 5.85
CA PHE A 14 7.17 11.19 6.45
C PHE A 14 7.80 10.96 7.82
N GLN A 15 8.61 11.91 8.32
CA GLN A 15 9.35 11.78 9.58
C GLN A 15 10.19 10.49 9.63
N ILE A 16 10.81 10.16 8.50
CA ILE A 16 11.69 9.00 8.33
C ILE A 16 13.15 9.49 8.31
N ASN A 17 14.03 8.80 9.03
CA ASN A 17 15.46 9.09 8.97
C ASN A 17 15.97 9.13 7.50
N PRO A 18 16.69 10.18 7.07
CA PRO A 18 17.10 10.33 5.67
C PRO A 18 17.93 9.18 5.12
N ALA A 19 18.80 8.56 5.93
CA ALA A 19 19.59 7.40 5.51
C ALA A 19 18.70 6.17 5.30
N ARG A 20 17.68 6.00 6.16
CA ARG A 20 16.69 4.93 6.00
C ARG A 20 15.85 5.11 4.74
N TRP A 21 15.38 6.33 4.47
CA TRP A 21 14.66 6.65 3.24
C TRP A 21 15.51 6.33 1.99
N LYS A 22 16.76 6.82 1.95
CA LYS A 22 17.69 6.54 0.84
C LYS A 22 17.92 5.04 0.64
N ARG A 23 18.07 4.27 1.72
CA ARG A 23 18.20 2.81 1.65
C ARG A 23 16.96 2.17 1.04
N TRP A 24 15.77 2.51 1.52
CA TRP A 24 14.51 1.98 0.96
C TRP A 24 14.33 2.36 -0.51
N SER A 25 14.66 3.60 -0.89
CA SER A 25 14.62 4.01 -2.29
C SER A 25 15.50 3.14 -3.18
N ARG A 26 16.72 2.80 -2.73
CA ARG A 26 17.63 1.92 -3.48
C ARG A 26 17.12 0.48 -3.59
N GLU A 27 16.36 0.03 -2.60
CA GLU A 27 15.82 -1.33 -2.59
C GLU A 27 14.58 -1.46 -3.47
N PHE A 28 13.64 -0.52 -3.36
CA PHE A 28 12.30 -0.66 -3.94
C PHE A 28 12.14 -0.01 -5.31
N LEU A 29 13.12 0.77 -5.76
CA LEU A 29 13.09 1.39 -7.08
C LEU A 29 14.32 0.98 -7.89
N PRO A 30 14.22 1.00 -9.24
CA PRO A 30 15.39 0.84 -10.10
C PRO A 30 16.44 1.92 -9.80
N PRO A 31 17.71 1.70 -10.23
CA PRO A 31 18.74 2.73 -10.16
C PRO A 31 18.25 4.01 -10.83
N ASP A 32 18.67 5.15 -10.28
CA ASP A 32 18.28 6.46 -10.81
C ASP A 32 18.87 6.63 -12.23
N PRO A 33 18.04 6.85 -13.27
CA PRO A 33 18.52 7.00 -14.64
C PRO A 33 19.49 8.18 -14.80
N LEU A 34 19.39 9.22 -13.96
CA LEU A 34 20.26 10.40 -14.03
C LEU A 34 21.51 10.26 -13.14
N GLY A 35 21.44 9.43 -12.10
CA GLY A 35 22.52 9.27 -11.12
C GLY A 35 23.81 8.67 -11.69
N GLY A 36 23.75 8.00 -12.84
CA GLY A 36 24.92 7.46 -13.55
C GLY A 36 25.53 8.39 -14.60
N ILE A 37 24.80 9.44 -15.03
CA ILE A 37 25.21 10.34 -16.12
C ILE A 37 25.87 11.60 -15.57
N GLN A 38 25.42 12.09 -14.41
CA GLN A 38 26.02 13.24 -13.71
C GLN A 38 26.20 12.96 -12.22
N SER A 39 27.46 12.97 -11.77
CA SER A 39 27.79 12.92 -10.35
C SER A 39 27.21 14.16 -9.65
N GLY A 40 26.49 13.96 -8.55
CA GLY A 40 25.94 15.04 -7.72
C GLY A 40 24.45 15.35 -7.93
N TYR A 41 23.78 14.73 -8.89
CA TYR A 41 22.34 14.95 -9.07
C TYR A 41 21.52 14.18 -8.02
N ALA A 42 20.64 14.89 -7.31
CA ALA A 42 19.78 14.27 -6.31
C ALA A 42 18.57 13.61 -6.97
N ARG A 43 18.29 12.35 -6.60
CA ARG A 43 17.11 11.62 -7.08
C ARG A 43 15.83 12.43 -6.89
N GLN A 44 15.11 12.59 -7.99
CA GLN A 44 13.76 13.13 -8.01
C GLN A 44 12.75 11.99 -8.07
N TYR A 45 11.67 12.12 -7.30
CA TYR A 45 10.66 11.08 -7.15
C TYR A 45 9.31 11.54 -7.72
N HIS A 46 8.74 10.70 -8.58
CA HIS A 46 7.32 10.77 -8.93
C HIS A 46 6.47 10.30 -7.73
N PRO A 47 5.27 10.84 -7.47
CA PRO A 47 4.36 10.35 -6.44
C PRO A 47 4.19 8.82 -6.39
N ASP A 48 4.08 8.13 -7.53
CA ASP A 48 4.03 6.65 -7.56
C ASP A 48 5.28 6.00 -6.99
N GLN A 49 6.45 6.54 -7.31
CA GLN A 49 7.72 6.08 -6.77
C GLN A 49 7.80 6.35 -5.27
N VAL A 50 7.31 7.52 -4.83
CA VAL A 50 7.23 7.86 -3.40
C VAL A 50 6.33 6.86 -2.68
N PHE A 51 5.16 6.54 -3.23
CA PHE A 51 4.24 5.57 -2.65
C PHE A 51 4.85 4.17 -2.59
N THR A 52 5.51 3.74 -3.67
CA THR A 52 6.18 2.44 -3.72
C THR A 52 7.24 2.31 -2.63
N VAL A 53 8.08 3.34 -2.44
CA VAL A 53 9.13 3.35 -1.41
C VAL A 53 8.52 3.43 -0.01
N TYR A 54 7.51 4.26 0.19
CA TYR A 54 6.86 4.41 1.49
C TYR A 54 6.11 3.13 1.89
N PHE A 55 5.38 2.51 0.97
CA PHE A 55 4.65 1.26 1.22
C PHE A 55 5.62 0.09 1.46
N GLY A 56 6.66 -0.07 0.64
CA GLY A 56 7.71 -1.06 0.87
C GLY A 56 8.42 -0.86 2.21
N GLY A 57 8.74 0.40 2.55
CA GLY A 57 9.33 0.77 3.83
C GLY A 57 8.42 0.44 5.03
N TYR A 58 7.12 0.68 4.89
CA TYR A 58 6.12 0.34 5.92
C TYR A 58 6.02 -1.17 6.16
N LEU A 59 5.98 -1.96 5.08
CA LEU A 59 5.98 -3.42 5.15
C LEU A 59 7.19 -3.95 5.96
N VAL A 60 8.37 -3.36 5.74
CA VAL A 60 9.61 -3.76 6.45
C VAL A 60 9.63 -3.26 7.89
N ALA A 61 9.40 -1.96 8.10
CA ALA A 61 9.58 -1.34 9.42
C ALA A 61 8.49 -1.74 10.42
N HIS A 62 7.24 -1.76 9.97
CA HIS A 62 6.06 -1.90 10.83
C HIS A 62 5.48 -3.31 10.76
N MET A 63 5.38 -3.90 9.57
CA MET A 63 4.82 -5.25 9.40
C MET A 63 5.88 -6.38 9.44
N LYS A 64 7.16 -6.02 9.61
CA LYS A 64 8.29 -6.93 9.83
C LYS A 64 8.51 -7.94 8.70
N PHE A 65 8.17 -7.58 7.47
CA PHE A 65 8.55 -8.37 6.30
C PHE A 65 10.02 -8.17 5.96
N ALA A 66 10.67 -9.22 5.45
CA ALA A 66 11.99 -9.08 4.86
C ALA A 66 11.91 -8.25 3.56
N ILE A 67 13.01 -7.63 3.16
CA ILE A 67 13.07 -6.82 1.92
C ILE A 67 12.61 -7.62 0.69
N PRO A 68 13.04 -8.88 0.47
CA PRO A 68 12.56 -9.68 -0.68
C PRO A 68 11.05 -9.94 -0.63
N GLU A 69 10.50 -10.20 0.55
CA GLU A 69 9.05 -10.40 0.74
C GLU A 69 8.30 -9.11 0.43
N ALA A 70 8.74 -7.97 0.95
CA ALA A 70 8.12 -6.67 0.68
C ALA A 70 8.12 -6.34 -0.83
N LYS A 71 9.20 -6.66 -1.55
CA LYS A 71 9.26 -6.50 -3.02
C LYS A 71 8.22 -7.40 -3.72
N LYS A 72 8.11 -8.66 -3.29
CA LYS A 72 7.12 -9.60 -3.83
C LYS A 72 5.68 -9.12 -3.58
N ILE A 73 5.39 -8.68 -2.35
CA ILE A 73 4.08 -8.11 -1.98
C ILE A 73 3.71 -6.92 -2.88
N LEU A 74 4.64 -5.99 -3.08
CA LEU A 74 4.41 -4.83 -3.94
C LEU A 74 4.15 -5.24 -5.39
N ALA A 75 4.92 -6.18 -5.93
CA ALA A 75 4.76 -6.68 -7.29
C ALA A 75 3.41 -7.39 -7.48
N ASP A 76 3.05 -8.30 -6.57
CA ASP A 76 1.80 -9.06 -6.63
C ASP A 76 0.58 -8.13 -6.55
N LEU A 77 0.63 -7.12 -5.68
CA LEU A 77 -0.48 -6.18 -5.47
C LEU A 77 -0.56 -5.06 -6.52
N GLN A 78 0.50 -4.81 -7.30
CA GLN A 78 0.57 -3.65 -8.20
C GLN A 78 -0.64 -3.55 -9.13
N LYS A 79 -1.00 -4.66 -9.81
CA LYS A 79 -2.14 -4.68 -10.74
C LYS A 79 -3.46 -4.37 -10.02
N TRP A 80 -3.64 -4.91 -8.82
CA TRP A 80 -4.85 -4.69 -8.03
C TRP A 80 -4.93 -3.24 -7.53
N LEU A 81 -3.82 -2.68 -7.03
CA LEU A 81 -3.72 -1.29 -6.57
C LEU A 81 -4.10 -0.32 -7.68
N HIS A 82 -3.51 -0.48 -8.87
CA HIS A 82 -3.84 0.36 -10.03
C HIS A 82 -5.32 0.25 -10.42
N SER A 83 -5.87 -0.97 -10.43
CA SER A 83 -7.25 -1.21 -10.85
C SER A 83 -8.29 -0.65 -9.86
N ASN A 84 -7.90 -0.48 -8.58
CA ASN A 84 -8.74 0.07 -7.52
C ASN A 84 -8.41 1.53 -7.20
N GLY A 85 -7.63 2.21 -8.04
CA GLY A 85 -7.39 3.66 -7.92
C GLY A 85 -6.33 4.07 -6.90
N PHE A 86 -5.51 3.13 -6.39
CA PHE A 86 -4.37 3.37 -5.51
C PHE A 86 -3.10 3.81 -6.27
N CYS A 87 -3.28 4.50 -7.40
CA CYS A 87 -2.19 4.97 -8.26
C CYS A 87 -2.20 6.50 -8.33
N PHE A 88 -1.04 7.09 -8.61
CA PHE A 88 -0.84 8.52 -8.62
C PHE A 88 -0.77 8.99 -10.06
N ASN A 89 -1.84 9.62 -10.55
CA ASN A 89 -1.88 10.15 -11.90
C ASN A 89 -0.84 11.27 -12.10
N GLY A 90 0.32 10.91 -12.65
CA GLY A 90 1.22 11.86 -13.31
C GLY A 90 0.68 12.28 -14.68
N ASN A 91 0.13 11.31 -15.42
CA ASN A 91 -0.58 11.52 -16.68
C ASN A 91 -1.98 10.92 -16.57
N LYS A 92 -3.00 11.67 -17.01
CA LYS A 92 -4.44 11.39 -16.85
C LYS A 92 -4.95 10.09 -17.52
N GLY A 93 -4.07 9.18 -17.98
CA GLY A 93 -4.40 8.03 -18.82
C GLY A 93 -4.25 6.64 -18.19
N ASP A 94 -3.43 6.45 -17.14
CA ASP A 94 -2.99 5.10 -16.73
C ASP A 94 -3.74 4.51 -15.52
N CYS A 95 -4.28 5.35 -14.64
CA CYS A 95 -5.26 4.90 -13.66
C CYS A 95 -6.61 4.75 -14.36
N LYS A 96 -6.99 3.52 -14.73
CA LYS A 96 -8.38 3.26 -15.12
C LYS A 96 -9.26 3.78 -13.98
N LYS A 97 -10.18 4.71 -14.30
CA LYS A 97 -11.31 4.97 -13.41
C LYS A 97 -11.94 3.60 -13.17
N GLY A 98 -11.91 3.10 -11.93
CA GLY A 98 -12.60 1.87 -11.60
C GLY A 98 -13.97 1.93 -12.23
N THR A 99 -14.32 0.91 -13.01
CA THR A 99 -15.70 0.69 -13.43
C THR A 99 -16.54 0.74 -12.17
N ASP A 100 -17.45 1.71 -12.13
CA ASP A 100 -18.21 2.19 -10.97
C ASP A 100 -17.45 3.21 -10.10
N GLY A 101 -17.70 4.49 -10.38
CA GLY A 101 -17.41 5.61 -9.48
C GLY A 101 -18.23 5.54 -8.19
N LYS A 102 -18.02 4.49 -7.38
CA LYS A 102 -18.55 4.37 -6.03
C LYS A 102 -17.49 4.86 -5.06
N SER A 103 -17.60 6.15 -4.82
CA SER A 103 -16.87 6.93 -3.85
C SER A 103 -17.00 6.34 -2.43
N GLY A 104 -15.88 6.14 -1.71
CA GLY A 104 -15.86 5.93 -0.26
C GLY A 104 -15.62 4.50 0.24
N LYS A 105 -15.20 3.57 -0.63
CA LYS A 105 -14.91 2.19 -0.23
C LYS A 105 -13.65 2.10 0.63
N GLN A 106 -13.75 1.40 1.76
CA GLN A 106 -12.59 1.10 2.61
C GLN A 106 -12.10 -0.32 2.34
N TYR A 107 -10.80 -0.47 2.15
CA TYR A 107 -10.18 -1.76 1.91
C TYR A 107 -9.22 -2.14 3.05
N ARG A 108 -9.22 -3.43 3.40
CA ARG A 108 -8.18 -4.05 4.24
C ARG A 108 -7.44 -5.10 3.46
N LEU A 109 -6.12 -5.06 3.57
CA LEU A 109 -5.23 -6.06 3.04
C LEU A 109 -4.78 -6.98 4.16
N PHE A 110 -4.93 -8.28 3.97
CA PHE A 110 -4.38 -9.33 4.79
C PHE A 110 -3.29 -10.03 4.00
N ILE A 111 -2.10 -10.11 4.60
CA ILE A 111 -0.93 -10.79 4.05
C ILE A 111 -0.69 -12.01 4.93
N ILE A 112 -0.92 -13.18 4.38
CA ILE A 112 -0.87 -14.45 5.10
C ILE A 112 0.46 -15.11 4.79
N ARG A 113 1.23 -15.39 5.86
CA ARG A 113 2.47 -16.14 5.76
C ARG A 113 2.16 -17.64 5.75
N PRO A 114 2.85 -18.43 4.93
CA PRO A 114 2.71 -19.87 4.99
C PRO A 114 3.22 -20.40 6.33
N GLU A 115 2.60 -21.47 6.83
CA GLU A 115 3.03 -22.08 8.08
C GLU A 115 4.38 -22.81 7.89
N PRO A 116 5.26 -22.82 8.91
CA PRO A 116 6.50 -23.55 8.85
C PRO A 116 6.22 -25.05 8.65
N GLY A 117 6.59 -25.59 7.48
CA GLY A 117 6.37 -27.00 7.14
C GLY A 117 5.32 -27.25 6.05
N ASP A 118 4.60 -26.23 5.59
CA ASP A 118 3.73 -26.35 4.42
C ASP A 118 4.59 -26.30 3.12
N VAL A 119 5.08 -27.47 2.71
CA VAL A 119 5.90 -27.64 1.51
C VAL A 119 5.10 -27.38 0.22
N LEU A 120 3.77 -27.51 0.28
CA LEU A 120 2.88 -27.35 -0.86
C LEU A 120 2.55 -25.87 -1.12
N ASN A 121 2.59 -25.04 -0.09
CA ASN A 121 2.17 -23.65 -0.17
C ASN A 121 3.22 -22.70 0.41
N SER A 122 4.40 -22.63 -0.22
CA SER A 122 5.50 -21.74 0.22
C SER A 122 5.32 -20.26 -0.16
N ASN A 123 4.21 -19.91 -0.82
CA ASN A 123 3.96 -18.57 -1.31
C ASN A 123 3.13 -17.73 -0.33
N LEU A 124 3.41 -16.42 -0.29
CA LEU A 124 2.56 -15.44 0.39
C LEU A 124 1.18 -15.47 -0.26
N GLN A 125 0.15 -15.39 0.58
CA GLN A 125 -1.23 -15.30 0.13
C GLN A 125 -1.84 -13.96 0.55
N TYR A 126 -2.77 -13.48 -0.25
CA TYR A 126 -3.39 -12.17 -0.06
C TYR A 126 -4.90 -12.31 -0.02
N ARG A 127 -5.50 -11.69 0.99
CA ARG A 127 -6.94 -11.49 1.07
C ARG A 127 -7.21 -10.01 1.18
N ILE A 128 -8.08 -9.49 0.33
CA ILE A 128 -8.47 -8.09 0.37
C ILE A 128 -9.95 -8.03 0.75
N GLN A 129 -10.27 -7.25 1.76
CA GLN A 129 -11.65 -7.06 2.21
C GLN A 129 -12.11 -5.67 1.83
N GLU A 130 -13.20 -5.60 1.07
CA GLU A 130 -13.96 -4.37 0.87
C GLU A 130 -14.98 -4.24 1.99
N ILE A 131 -14.88 -3.19 2.81
CA ILE A 131 -15.84 -2.89 3.88
C ILE A 131 -17.03 -2.19 3.23
N ILE A 132 -18.20 -2.84 3.27
CA ILE A 132 -19.46 -2.35 2.70
C ILE A 132 -20.14 -1.40 3.70
N SER A 133 -20.16 -1.79 4.97
CA SER A 133 -20.84 -1.02 6.01
C SER A 133 -20.14 -1.16 7.35
N SER A 134 -20.23 -0.10 8.15
CA SER A 134 -19.73 -0.06 9.52
C SER A 134 -20.77 0.68 10.36
N ARG A 135 -21.32 0.01 11.39
CA ARG A 135 -22.34 0.56 12.28
C ARG A 135 -21.94 0.39 13.73
N LYS A 136 -22.21 1.39 14.54
CA LYS A 136 -22.09 1.27 16.00
C LYS A 136 -23.30 0.54 16.54
N VAL A 137 -23.08 -0.56 17.24
CA VAL A 137 -24.12 -1.36 17.89
C VAL A 137 -23.75 -1.57 19.35
N GLN A 138 -24.74 -1.74 20.20
CA GLN A 138 -24.53 -2.16 21.58
C GLN A 138 -24.48 -3.68 21.63
N TYR A 139 -23.37 -4.24 22.09
CA TYR A 139 -23.23 -5.68 22.34
C TYR A 139 -22.83 -5.88 23.78
N GLU A 140 -23.65 -6.61 24.54
CA GLU A 140 -23.45 -6.84 25.98
C GLU A 140 -23.24 -5.53 26.78
N GLY A 141 -23.99 -4.48 26.43
CA GLY A 141 -23.90 -3.16 27.09
C GLY A 141 -22.64 -2.35 26.76
N ARG A 142 -21.82 -2.81 25.81
CA ARG A 142 -20.63 -2.10 25.34
C ARG A 142 -20.85 -1.60 23.90
N PRO A 143 -20.42 -0.37 23.59
CA PRO A 143 -20.44 0.12 22.22
C PRO A 143 -19.39 -0.65 21.41
N VAL A 144 -19.84 -1.42 20.43
CA VAL A 144 -18.98 -2.11 19.47
C VAL A 144 -19.27 -1.63 18.06
N THR A 145 -18.29 -1.77 17.18
CA THR A 145 -18.46 -1.50 15.75
C THR A 145 -18.69 -2.83 15.03
N GLN A 146 -19.85 -2.98 14.40
CA GLN A 146 -20.14 -4.11 13.53
C GLN A 146 -19.89 -3.70 12.08
N GLU A 147 -19.13 -4.53 11.37
CA GLU A 147 -18.77 -4.29 9.99
C GLU A 147 -19.22 -5.42 9.09
N GLN A 148 -19.67 -5.07 7.90
CA GLN A 148 -19.94 -6.01 6.82
C GLN A 148 -18.89 -5.83 5.75
N SER A 149 -18.27 -6.92 5.33
CA SER A 149 -17.23 -6.90 4.30
C SER A 149 -17.43 -8.00 3.27
N VAL A 150 -16.97 -7.75 2.05
CA VAL A 150 -16.83 -8.76 0.99
C VAL A 150 -15.36 -9.04 0.77
N ASP A 151 -15.04 -10.33 0.72
CA ASP A 151 -13.70 -10.79 0.38
C ASP A 151 -13.50 -10.75 -1.14
N VAL A 152 -12.54 -9.94 -1.56
CA VAL A 152 -11.99 -9.90 -2.91
C VAL A 152 -10.65 -10.61 -2.86
N PHE A 153 -10.61 -11.84 -3.38
CA PHE A 153 -9.39 -12.64 -3.39
C PHE A 153 -8.48 -12.21 -4.54
N HIS A 154 -7.17 -12.15 -4.27
CA HIS A 154 -6.15 -12.10 -5.30
C HIS A 154 -5.50 -13.49 -5.37
N GLY A 155 -6.01 -14.37 -6.24
CA GLY A 155 -5.60 -15.78 -6.33
C GLY A 155 -6.78 -16.74 -6.53
N SER A 156 -6.51 -18.04 -6.76
CA SER A 156 -7.51 -19.02 -7.23
C SER A 156 -8.34 -19.69 -6.14
N THR A 157 -8.13 -19.43 -4.85
CA THR A 157 -8.80 -20.17 -3.79
C THR A 157 -9.28 -19.26 -2.68
N LYS A 158 -10.52 -19.49 -2.22
CA LYS A 158 -11.01 -18.96 -0.96
C LYS A 158 -10.05 -19.43 0.13
N ILE A 159 -9.35 -18.49 0.73
CA ILE A 159 -8.48 -18.78 1.88
C ILE A 159 -9.42 -18.81 3.10
N PRO A 160 -9.47 -19.92 3.87
CA PRO A 160 -10.16 -19.96 5.15
C PRO A 160 -9.70 -18.81 6.04
N ASP A 161 -10.54 -18.36 6.98
CA ASP A 161 -10.14 -17.32 7.92
C ASP A 161 -8.79 -17.72 8.57
N PRO A 162 -7.69 -16.99 8.27
CA PRO A 162 -6.40 -17.38 8.79
C PRO A 162 -6.46 -17.22 10.32
N PRO A 163 -5.86 -18.14 11.08
CA PRO A 163 -5.71 -17.92 12.52
C PRO A 163 -5.03 -16.57 12.73
N ALA A 164 -5.56 -15.76 13.66
CA ALA A 164 -5.20 -14.34 13.85
C ALA A 164 -3.68 -14.08 14.04
N ARG A 165 -2.90 -15.13 14.29
CA ARG A 165 -1.44 -15.08 14.49
C ARG A 165 -0.62 -15.18 13.19
N SER A 166 -1.22 -15.60 12.07
CA SER A 166 -0.51 -15.89 10.81
C SER A 166 -0.72 -14.83 9.72
N ALA A 167 -1.58 -13.84 9.96
CA ALA A 167 -1.92 -12.81 8.99
C ALA A 167 -1.54 -11.40 9.48
N ALA A 168 -0.77 -10.67 8.69
CA ALA A 168 -0.53 -9.25 8.89
C ALA A 168 -1.65 -8.45 8.21
N MET A 169 -2.31 -7.56 8.96
CA MET A 169 -3.44 -6.76 8.47
C MET A 169 -3.04 -5.30 8.30
N LEU A 170 -3.42 -4.72 7.16
CA LEU A 170 -3.23 -3.31 6.82
C LEU A 170 -4.55 -2.70 6.35
N ASN A 171 -4.99 -1.63 7.00
CA ASN A 171 -6.03 -0.76 6.43
C ASN A 171 -5.41 0.06 5.29
N ILE A 172 -5.50 -0.45 4.05
CA ILE A 172 -4.78 0.12 2.91
C ILE A 172 -5.38 1.45 2.45
N THR A 173 -6.70 1.64 2.59
CA THR A 173 -7.34 2.94 2.37
C THR A 173 -6.88 3.97 3.39
N GLY A 174 -6.82 3.59 4.68
CA GLY A 174 -6.30 4.45 5.73
C GLY A 174 -4.82 4.80 5.54
N PHE A 175 -4.02 3.82 5.13
CA PHE A 175 -2.61 4.01 4.79
C PHE A 175 -2.42 5.00 3.63
N MET A 176 -3.20 4.85 2.55
CA MET A 176 -3.18 5.77 1.41
C MET A 176 -3.60 7.19 1.81
N LYS A 177 -4.59 7.33 2.70
CA LYS A 177 -5.03 8.63 3.21
C LYS A 177 -3.90 9.33 3.98
N ASP A 178 -3.27 8.65 4.92
CA ASP A 178 -2.11 9.15 5.67
C ASP A 178 -0.97 9.55 4.74
N PHE A 179 -0.70 8.74 3.71
CA PHE A 179 0.31 9.04 2.70
C PHE A 179 0.02 10.35 1.97
N VAL A 180 -1.20 10.51 1.43
CA VAL A 180 -1.63 11.68 0.64
C VAL A 180 -1.59 12.95 1.50
N GLU A 181 -2.05 12.84 2.75
CA GLU A 181 -2.04 13.94 3.71
C GLU A 181 -0.61 14.41 4.02
N LYS A 182 0.30 13.48 4.35
CA LYS A 182 1.72 13.80 4.60
C LYS A 182 2.42 14.38 3.37
N LEU A 183 2.05 13.91 2.19
CA LEU A 183 2.58 14.44 0.94
C LEU A 183 2.09 15.87 0.68
N GLY A 184 0.97 16.26 1.29
CA GLY A 184 0.31 17.57 1.12
C GLY A 184 -0.41 17.68 -0.23
N GLN A 185 -1.01 16.58 -0.68
CA GLN A 185 -1.78 16.51 -1.92
C GLN A 185 -3.29 16.51 -1.61
N ASP A 186 -4.10 17.02 -2.54
CA ASP A 186 -5.56 17.01 -2.39
C ASP A 186 -6.10 15.58 -2.57
N MET A 187 -6.81 15.07 -1.56
CA MET A 187 -7.45 13.75 -1.55
C MET A 187 -8.38 13.56 -2.75
N LYS A 188 -8.98 14.63 -3.27
CA LYS A 188 -9.86 14.61 -4.44
C LYS A 188 -9.19 14.11 -5.71
N ASN A 189 -7.87 14.16 -5.78
CA ASN A 189 -7.12 13.67 -6.93
C ASN A 189 -6.90 12.14 -6.91
N TYR A 190 -7.35 11.45 -5.86
CA TYR A 190 -7.11 10.02 -5.66
C TYR A 190 -8.42 9.23 -5.68
N PRO A 191 -8.69 8.48 -6.77
CA PRO A 191 -9.93 7.72 -6.90
C PRO A 191 -10.19 6.72 -5.78
N ALA A 192 -9.15 6.14 -5.17
CA ALA A 192 -9.30 5.22 -4.04
C ALA A 192 -9.73 5.89 -2.72
N LEU A 193 -9.63 7.21 -2.60
CA LEU A 193 -9.95 7.96 -1.39
C LEU A 193 -11.25 8.77 -1.49
N ASN A 194 -11.74 8.96 -2.72
CA ASN A 194 -13.03 9.56 -2.97
C ASN A 194 -14.09 8.50 -2.84
#